data_AF-A0A970QLG8-F1
#
_entry.id   AF-A0A970QLG8-F1
#
_cell.length_a   1.000
_cell.length_b   1.000
_cell.length_c   1.000
_cell.angle_alpha   90.00
_cell.angle_beta   90.00
_cell.angle_gamma   90.00
#
_symmetry.space_group_name_H-M   'P 1'
#
loop_
_entity.id
_entity.type
_entity.pdbx_description
1 polymer ?
#
loop_
_entity_poly.entity_id
_entity_poly.type
_entity_poly.pdbx_seq_one_letter_code
_entity_poly.pdbx_strand_id
1 'polypeptide(L)'
;PLLDKPVCTRCGRCISICPLQALDGGKIEEIEICGIKMPVAACDWKQCAICKNGAVPGRDGVDRLAALCVRTCVDELDQAKRLDNVFEQGFRKRQAWGKNEFGEVVEIVEGGQK
;
A
#
# COMPACT_ATOMS: atom_id res chain seq x y z
N PRO A 1 -19.40 4.73 -13.34
CA PRO A 1 -19.90 5.07 -11.98
C PRO A 1 -18.69 5.20 -11.04
N LEU A 2 -18.72 6.12 -10.06
CA LEU A 2 -17.69 6.19 -9.01
C LEU A 2 -18.01 5.14 -7.93
N LEU A 3 -16.97 4.52 -7.36
CA LEU A 3 -17.11 3.53 -6.28
C LEU A 3 -17.72 4.18 -5.03
N ASP A 4 -18.73 3.57 -4.42
CA ASP A 4 -19.47 4.08 -3.25
C ASP A 4 -19.00 3.47 -1.91
N LYS A 5 -17.99 2.60 -1.96
CA LYS A 5 -17.40 1.89 -0.82
C LYS A 5 -15.91 2.20 -0.68
N PRO A 6 -15.31 1.95 0.50
CA PRO A 6 -13.87 2.13 0.68
C PRO A 6 -13.04 1.31 -0.31
N VAL A 7 -12.00 1.93 -0.85
CA VAL A 7 -11.04 1.28 -1.77
C VAL A 7 -10.21 0.25 -1.00
N CYS A 8 -9.65 0.64 0.15
CA CYS A 8 -8.88 -0.26 1.00
C CYS A 8 -9.73 -1.46 1.44
N THR A 9 -9.26 -2.69 1.19
CA THR A 9 -9.93 -3.92 1.62
C THR A 9 -9.58 -4.32 3.05
N ARG A 10 -8.68 -3.57 3.70
CA ARG A 10 -8.09 -3.89 5.01
C ARG A 10 -7.37 -5.24 5.05
N CYS A 11 -6.85 -5.73 3.91
CA CYS A 11 -6.10 -6.98 3.84
C CYS A 11 -4.78 -6.98 4.61
N GLY A 12 -4.24 -5.81 5.01
CA GLY A 12 -2.97 -5.70 5.72
C GLY A 12 -1.71 -6.01 4.90
N ARG A 13 -1.82 -6.39 3.62
CA ARG A 13 -0.66 -6.75 2.77
C ARG A 13 0.36 -5.63 2.63
N CYS A 14 -0.10 -4.37 2.62
CA CYS A 14 0.79 -3.21 2.58
C CYS A 14 1.63 -3.07 3.87
N ILE A 15 1.10 -3.49 5.02
CA ILE A 15 1.82 -3.49 6.30
C ILE A 15 2.91 -4.55 6.25
N SER A 16 2.55 -5.79 5.91
CA SER A 16 3.49 -6.92 5.88
C SER A 16 4.62 -6.74 4.87
N ILE A 17 4.34 -6.10 3.73
CA ILE A 17 5.35 -5.92 2.67
C ILE A 17 6.25 -4.71 2.89
N CYS A 18 5.95 -3.81 3.83
CA CYS A 18 6.73 -2.60 4.04
C CYS A 18 8.04 -2.92 4.78
N PRO A 19 9.21 -2.89 4.12
CA PRO A 19 10.47 -3.26 4.78
C PRO A 19 10.90 -2.25 5.86
N LEU A 20 10.34 -1.04 5.82
CA LEU A 20 10.61 0.02 6.78
C LEU A 20 9.59 0.05 7.93
N GLN A 21 8.59 -0.84 7.92
CA GLN A 21 7.53 -0.91 8.93
C GLN A 21 6.81 0.43 9.16
N ALA A 22 6.66 1.22 8.09
CA ALA A 22 6.06 2.56 8.17
C ALA A 22 4.54 2.55 8.39
N LEU A 23 3.87 1.39 8.35
CA LEU A 23 2.43 1.27 8.49
C LEU A 23 2.08 0.52 9.77
N ASP A 24 1.17 1.06 10.58
CA ASP A 24 0.72 0.48 11.83
C ASP A 24 -0.70 -0.07 11.69
N GLY A 25 -0.84 -1.41 11.74
CA GLY A 25 -2.15 -2.07 11.68
C GLY A 25 -2.98 -1.96 12.96
N GLY A 26 -2.35 -1.64 14.10
CA GLY A 26 -3.02 -1.41 15.37
C GLY A 26 -3.66 -0.02 15.48
N LYS A 27 -3.21 0.92 14.65
CA LYS A 27 -3.73 2.29 14.61
C LYS A 27 -4.43 2.57 13.28
N ILE A 28 -5.74 2.75 13.32
CA ILE A 28 -6.54 3.08 12.14
C ILE A 28 -6.80 4.59 12.09
N GLU A 29 -6.60 5.17 10.92
CA GLU A 29 -6.93 6.56 10.60
C GLU A 29 -8.04 6.59 9.54
N GLU A 30 -8.90 7.60 9.61
CA GLU A 30 -9.99 7.79 8.65
C GLU A 30 -9.60 8.89 7.66
N ILE A 31 -9.63 8.55 6.38
CA ILE A 31 -9.47 9.51 5.28
C ILE A 31 -10.82 9.67 4.60
N GLU A 32 -11.32 10.90 4.46
CA GLU A 32 -12.55 11.18 3.73
C GLU A 32 -12.23 11.72 2.33
N ILE A 33 -12.73 11.04 1.29
CA ILE A 33 -12.61 11.49 -0.10
C ILE A 33 -14.00 11.46 -0.73
N CYS A 34 -14.48 12.62 -1.18
CA CYS A 34 -15.80 12.75 -1.80
C CYS A 34 -16.95 12.17 -0.95
N GLY A 35 -16.90 12.34 0.37
CA GLY A 35 -17.91 11.82 1.31
C GLY A 35 -17.75 10.33 1.67
N ILE A 36 -16.76 9.64 1.10
CA ILE A 36 -16.46 8.24 1.41
C ILE A 36 -15.37 8.20 2.47
N LYS A 37 -15.73 7.70 3.65
CA LYS A 37 -14.81 7.44 4.76
C LYS A 37 -14.02 6.16 4.52
N MET A 38 -12.69 6.27 4.49
CA MET A 38 -11.78 5.17 4.22
C MET A 38 -10.94 4.89 5.47
N PRO A 39 -11.23 3.80 6.22
CA PRO A 39 -10.35 3.36 7.29
C PRO A 39 -9.09 2.75 6.70
N VAL A 40 -7.93 3.32 7.06
CA VAL A 40 -6.61 2.87 6.62
C VAL A 40 -5.66 2.76 7.82
N ALA A 41 -4.61 1.95 7.68
CA ALA A 41 -3.54 1.92 8.68
C ALA A 41 -2.84 3.28 8.75
N ALA A 42 -2.51 3.72 9.96
CA ALA A 42 -1.71 4.92 10.18
C ALA A 42 -0.33 4.74 9.53
N CYS A 43 0.20 5.82 8.95
CA CYS A 43 1.49 5.82 8.27
C CYS A 43 2.47 6.76 8.96
N ASP A 44 3.66 6.28 9.32
CA ASP A 44 4.79 7.15 9.62
C ASP A 44 5.32 7.75 8.32
N TRP A 45 4.89 8.97 8.03
CA TRP A 45 5.27 9.70 6.84
C TRP A 45 6.77 10.03 6.78
N LYS A 46 7.47 10.17 7.90
CA LYS A 46 8.92 10.41 7.92
C LYS A 46 9.67 9.16 7.50
N GLN A 47 9.24 8.01 8.01
CA GLN A 47 9.79 6.72 7.63
C GLN A 47 9.45 6.38 6.16
N CYS A 48 8.23 6.67 5.73
CA CYS A 48 7.83 6.49 4.33
C CYS A 48 8.65 7.37 3.37
N ALA A 49 8.97 8.61 3.76
CA ALA A 49 9.70 9.58 2.96
C ALA A 49 11.13 9.13 2.58
N ILE A 50 11.79 8.33 3.41
CA ILE A 50 13.15 7.84 3.15
C ILE A 50 13.19 6.54 2.31
N CYS A 51 12.02 5.96 2.02
CA CYS A 51 11.90 4.64 1.41
C CYS A 51 12.51 4.57 0.00
N LYS A 52 13.46 3.64 -0.16
CA LYS A 52 14.17 3.41 -1.44
C LYS A 52 13.35 2.63 -2.48
N ASN A 53 12.10 2.29 -2.16
CA ASN A 53 11.17 1.58 -3.05
C ASN A 53 10.32 2.52 -3.90
N GLY A 54 10.82 3.72 -4.18
CA GLY A 54 10.18 4.69 -5.07
C GLY A 54 9.31 5.74 -4.38
N ALA A 55 9.40 5.91 -3.06
CA ALA A 55 8.78 7.06 -2.41
C ALA A 55 9.49 8.36 -2.84
N VAL A 56 8.75 9.46 -2.90
CA VAL A 56 9.30 10.81 -3.15
C VAL A 56 8.87 11.71 -1.99
N PRO A 57 9.81 12.25 -1.19
CA PRO A 57 9.48 13.17 -0.13
C PRO A 57 8.91 14.47 -0.72
N GLY A 58 7.89 15.00 -0.07
CA GLY A 58 7.27 16.29 -0.34
C GLY A 58 7.56 17.30 0.77
N ARG A 59 7.04 18.53 0.62
CA ARG A 59 7.15 19.57 1.66
C ARG A 59 6.44 19.15 2.96
N ASP A 60 5.22 18.63 2.84
CA ASP A 60 4.34 18.32 3.96
C ASP A 60 4.15 16.81 4.19
N GLY A 61 5.08 15.98 3.68
CA GLY A 61 5.02 14.53 3.81
C GLY A 61 5.66 13.80 2.64
N VAL A 62 4.87 12.96 1.96
CA VAL A 62 5.34 12.14 0.84
C VAL A 62 4.47 12.47 -0.39
N ASP A 63 5.06 13.15 -1.37
CA ASP A 63 4.37 13.51 -2.63
C ASP A 63 3.99 12.26 -3.43
N ARG A 64 4.85 11.23 -3.38
CA ARG A 64 4.58 9.94 -4.03
C ARG A 64 4.89 8.81 -3.08
N LEU A 65 3.89 8.01 -2.74
CA LEU A 65 4.06 6.78 -1.95
C LEU A 65 4.99 5.77 -2.63
N ALA A 66 5.59 4.89 -1.83
CA ALA A 66 6.45 3.82 -2.33
C ALA A 66 5.72 2.92 -3.35
N ALA A 67 6.37 2.70 -4.50
CA ALA A 67 5.82 1.88 -5.58
C ALA A 67 5.54 0.45 -5.10
N LEU A 68 6.37 -0.09 -4.21
CA LEU A 68 6.16 -1.41 -3.60
C LEU A 68 4.80 -1.52 -2.90
N CYS A 69 4.49 -0.57 -2.01
CA CYS A 69 3.23 -0.58 -1.25
C CYS A 69 2.03 -0.33 -2.16
N VAL A 70 2.09 0.69 -3.02
CA VAL A 70 0.97 1.04 -3.92
C VAL A 70 0.64 -0.09 -4.90
N ARG A 71 1.66 -0.69 -5.53
CA ARG A 71 1.45 -1.83 -6.44
C ARG A 71 0.95 -3.08 -5.72
N THR A 72 1.17 -3.19 -4.41
CA THR A 72 0.59 -4.28 -3.60
C THR A 72 -0.88 -4.03 -3.32
N CYS A 73 -1.28 -2.77 -3.09
CA CYS A 73 -2.70 -2.42 -3.00
C CYS A 73 -3.43 -2.63 -4.33
N VAL A 74 -2.83 -2.27 -5.46
CA VAL A 74 -3.44 -2.52 -6.80
C VAL A 74 -3.60 -4.02 -7.06
N ASP A 75 -2.58 -4.82 -6.73
CA ASP A 75 -2.63 -6.27 -6.82
C ASP A 75 -3.76 -6.86 -5.96
N GLU A 76 -3.94 -6.37 -4.74
CA GLU A 76 -5.08 -6.75 -3.89
C GLU A 76 -6.44 -6.40 -4.52
N LEU A 77 -6.59 -5.21 -5.09
CA LEU A 77 -7.85 -4.79 -5.70
C LEU A 77 -8.23 -5.67 -6.88
N ASP A 78 -7.24 -6.09 -7.67
CA ASP A 78 -7.40 -7.02 -8.77
C ASP A 78 -7.78 -8.42 -8.28
N GLN A 79 -7.03 -8.98 -7.31
CA GLN A 79 -7.31 -10.30 -6.74
C GLN A 79 -8.66 -10.38 -6.02
N ALA A 80 -9.03 -9.33 -5.28
CA ALA A 80 -10.30 -9.24 -4.58
C ALA A 80 -11.47 -8.86 -5.52
N LYS A 81 -11.21 -8.66 -6.83
CA LYS A 81 -12.20 -8.25 -7.83
C LYS A 81 -13.02 -7.03 -7.37
N ARG A 82 -12.33 -6.06 -6.76
CA ARG A 82 -12.95 -4.83 -6.24
C ARG A 82 -13.31 -3.85 -7.35
N LEU A 83 -12.65 -3.97 -8.50
CA LEU A 83 -12.87 -3.18 -9.70
C LEU A 83 -13.65 -4.02 -10.71
N ASP A 84 -14.58 -3.38 -11.43
CA ASP A 84 -15.35 -4.06 -12.50
C ASP A 84 -14.45 -4.47 -13.68
N ASN A 85 -13.41 -3.67 -13.95
CA ASN A 85 -12.39 -3.97 -14.94
C ASN A 85 -11.21 -4.68 -14.27
N VAL A 86 -11.14 -5.99 -14.43
CA VAL A 86 -10.09 -6.86 -13.87
C VAL A 86 -9.06 -7.23 -14.93
N PHE A 87 -7.81 -7.46 -14.52
CA PHE A 87 -6.77 -7.93 -15.44
C PHE A 87 -6.97 -9.41 -15.76
N GLU A 88 -6.96 -9.77 -17.04
CA GLU A 88 -7.12 -11.17 -17.47
C GLU A 88 -6.06 -12.12 -16.88
N GLN A 89 -4.81 -11.64 -16.78
CA GLN A 89 -3.66 -12.43 -16.32
C GLN A 89 -3.19 -12.06 -14.91
N GLY A 90 -4.00 -11.30 -14.16
CA GLY A 90 -3.61 -10.73 -12.88
C GLY A 90 -2.60 -9.58 -13.02
N PHE A 91 -2.69 -8.60 -12.11
CA PHE A 91 -1.80 -7.44 -12.09
C PHE A 91 -0.34 -7.85 -11.83
N ARG A 92 -0.10 -8.75 -10.86
CA ARG A 92 1.24 -9.19 -10.48
C ARG A 92 1.49 -10.64 -10.95
N LYS A 93 2.56 -10.83 -11.73
CA LYS A 93 2.97 -12.15 -12.25
C LYS A 93 4.09 -12.82 -11.45
N ARG A 94 4.78 -12.08 -10.59
CA ARG A 94 5.93 -12.54 -9.79
C ARG A 94 5.85 -11.95 -8.40
N GLN A 95 6.38 -12.65 -7.42
CA GLN A 95 6.53 -12.13 -6.06
C GLN A 95 7.22 -10.76 -6.09
N ALA A 96 6.74 -9.82 -5.28
CA ALA A 96 7.44 -8.55 -5.16
C ALA A 96 8.75 -8.71 -4.39
N TRP A 97 9.62 -7.74 -4.58
CA TRP A 97 10.88 -7.58 -3.89
C TRP A 97 10.97 -6.14 -3.37
N GLY A 98 11.72 -5.94 -2.29
CA GLY A 98 11.84 -4.64 -1.64
C GLY A 98 13.28 -4.28 -1.34
N LYS A 99 13.47 -3.04 -0.92
CA LYS A 99 14.73 -2.50 -0.40
C LYS A 99 14.55 -1.96 1.00
N ASN A 100 15.55 -2.13 1.87
CA ASN A 100 15.58 -1.46 3.17
C ASN A 100 15.91 0.04 3.03
N GLU A 101 16.07 0.74 4.15
CA GLU A 101 16.42 2.16 4.22
C GLU A 101 17.78 2.49 3.59
N PHE A 102 18.70 1.52 3.57
CA PHE A 102 20.03 1.62 2.96
C PHE A 102 20.01 1.33 1.45
N GLY A 103 18.90 0.82 0.92
CA GLY A 103 18.76 0.50 -0.50
C GLY A 103 19.18 -0.93 -0.88
N GLU A 104 19.50 -1.75 0.10
CA GLU A 104 19.85 -3.17 -0.07
C GLU A 104 18.57 -3.97 -0.32
N VAL A 105 18.67 -4.98 -1.20
CA VAL A 105 17.53 -5.86 -1.50
C VAL A 105 17.23 -6.74 -0.30
N VAL A 106 15.96 -6.78 0.10
CA VAL A 106 15.47 -7.60 1.20
C VAL A 106 14.33 -8.49 0.72
N GLU A 107 14.24 -9.67 1.33
CA GLU A 107 13.04 -10.49 1.22
C GLU A 107 11.88 -9.78 1.92
N ILE A 108 10.70 -9.89 1.31
CA ILE A 108 9.47 -9.32 1.86
C ILE A 108 8.44 -10.42 2.01
N VAL A 109 7.69 -10.35 3.11
CA VAL A 109 6.67 -11.34 3.40
C VAL A 109 5.39 -10.91 2.69
N GLU A 110 5.01 -11.68 1.66
CA GLU A 110 3.69 -11.55 1.07
C GLU A 110 2.68 -12.29 1.97
N GLY A 111 1.98 -11.54 2.81
CA GLY A 111 0.94 -12.04 3.70
C GLY A 111 0.05 -10.88 4.13
N GLY A 112 -1.24 -11.13 4.32
CA GLY A 112 -2.18 -10.16 4.85
C GLY A 112 -2.60 -10.53 6.28
N GLN A 113 -3.18 -9.59 7.01
CA GLN A 113 -4.00 -9.93 8.16
C GLN A 113 -5.33 -10.47 7.59
N LYS A 114 -5.58 -11.77 7.69
CA LYS A 114 -6.91 -12.33 7.44
C LYS A 114 -7.83 -12.04 8.62
#